data_AF-A0A067TC04-F1
#
_entry.id   AF-A0A067TC04-F1
#
_cell.length_a   1.000
_cell.length_b   1.000
_cell.length_c   1.000
_cell.angle_alpha   90.00
_cell.angle_beta   90.00
_cell.angle_gamma   90.00
#
_symmetry.space_group_name_H-M   'P 1'
#
loop_
_entity.id
_entity.type
_entity.pdbx_description
1 polymer ?
#
loop_
_entity_poly.entity_id
_entity_poly.type
_entity_poly.pdbx_seq_one_letter_code
_entity_poly.pdbx_strand_id
1 'polypeptide(L)'
;MTYLVLKRLQFSIDQISKISGSKDERHGFKKQLIDISNQIYHQILEVEVSEGGRKTITLRKPFLAALPLSSVRVEPGSPSSPPPSKSDAIRISETLLALHGVRASLLSFLTKPERAGEMHIAVGIYHSQFAELCLDYCDPSFSITNDWKTVPAHTEWRYHLVRATPSTKILTKLRSLSHGPWLSEGFSARNSTAKVRSLKAIINWLGDMPQSPPDIHQHWQEELAIFERFQRMNVKRVQPEQHLVPRNQGLSLMQALSSMN
;
A
#
# COMPACT_ATOMS: atom_id res chain seq x y z
N MET A 1 9.64 3.95 21.73
CA MET A 1 8.53 2.97 21.79
C MET A 1 8.64 1.85 20.74
N THR A 2 9.19 2.10 19.54
CA THR A 2 9.30 1.13 18.44
C THR A 2 10.14 -0.12 18.75
N TYR A 3 11.16 -0.01 19.61
CA TYR A 3 12.04 -1.11 20.01
C TYR A 3 11.34 -2.18 20.88
N LEU A 4 10.34 -1.77 21.68
CA LEU A 4 9.55 -2.67 22.53
C LEU A 4 8.55 -3.49 21.71
N VAL A 5 8.03 -2.92 20.62
CA VAL A 5 7.11 -3.62 19.69
C VAL A 5 7.86 -4.68 18.89
N LEU A 6 9.06 -4.37 18.40
CA LEU A 6 9.92 -5.34 17.69
C LEU A 6 10.38 -6.48 18.60
N LYS A 7 10.75 -6.21 19.86
CA LYS A 7 11.08 -7.27 20.83
C LYS A 7 9.88 -8.16 21.18
N ARG A 8 8.67 -7.61 21.27
CA ARG A 8 7.45 -8.40 21.49
C ARG A 8 7.10 -9.28 20.30
N LEU A 9 7.26 -8.77 19.07
CA LEU A 9 7.10 -9.56 17.83
C LEU A 9 8.15 -10.69 17.74
N GLN A 10 9.41 -10.41 18.03
CA GLN A 10 10.47 -11.42 18.08
C GLN A 10 10.16 -12.50 19.13
N PHE A 11 9.70 -12.10 20.32
CA PHE A 11 9.31 -13.03 21.39
C PHE A 11 8.10 -13.88 20.99
N SER A 12 7.08 -13.33 20.34
CA SER A 12 5.94 -14.09 19.84
C SER A 12 6.33 -15.08 18.74
N ILE A 13 7.25 -14.71 17.85
CA ILE A 13 7.80 -15.60 16.81
C ILE A 13 8.62 -16.73 17.44
N ASP A 14 9.42 -16.44 18.47
CA ASP A 14 10.19 -17.44 19.23
C ASP A 14 9.29 -18.36 20.07
N GLN A 15 8.13 -17.90 20.52
CA GLN A 15 7.15 -18.76 21.18
C GLN A 15 6.43 -19.67 20.18
N ILE A 16 6.12 -19.18 18.97
CA ILE A 16 5.52 -20.00 17.90
C ILE A 16 6.52 -21.05 17.40
N SER A 17 7.82 -20.74 17.34
CA SER A 17 8.85 -21.71 16.95
C SER A 17 9.10 -22.78 18.02
N LYS A 18 8.81 -22.46 19.30
CA LYS A 18 8.87 -23.38 20.45
C LYS A 18 7.63 -24.25 20.64
N ILE A 19 6.58 -24.08 19.85
CA ILE A 19 5.49 -25.07 19.74
C ILE A 19 6.05 -26.27 18.97
N SER A 20 6.87 -27.06 19.68
CA SER A 20 7.44 -28.32 19.24
C SER A 20 6.36 -29.39 19.27
N GLY A 21 5.39 -29.27 18.38
CA GLY A 21 4.52 -30.39 18.05
C GLY A 21 5.15 -31.29 16.98
N SER A 22 4.76 -32.56 16.95
CA SER A 22 4.99 -33.44 15.81
C SER A 22 4.49 -32.78 14.52
N LYS A 23 4.93 -33.24 13.33
CA LYS A 23 4.41 -32.70 12.07
C LYS A 23 2.88 -32.71 12.09
N ASP A 24 2.26 -33.77 12.57
CA ASP A 24 0.80 -33.91 12.61
C ASP A 24 0.13 -32.91 13.56
N GLU A 25 0.71 -32.64 14.72
CA GLU A 25 0.21 -31.61 15.65
C GLU A 25 0.31 -30.19 15.06
N ARG A 26 1.39 -29.90 14.33
CA ARG A 26 1.53 -28.60 13.63
C ARG A 26 0.52 -28.48 12.48
N HIS A 27 0.22 -29.56 11.77
CA HIS A 27 -0.83 -29.55 10.74
C HIS A 27 -2.22 -29.41 11.36
N GLY A 28 -2.49 -30.09 12.49
CA GLY A 28 -3.72 -29.96 13.27
C GLY A 28 -3.95 -28.54 13.78
N PHE A 29 -2.94 -27.92 14.39
CA PHE A 29 -3.01 -26.55 14.88
C PHE A 29 -3.23 -25.53 13.74
N LYS A 30 -2.52 -25.69 12.61
CA LYS A 30 -2.75 -24.85 11.42
C LYS A 30 -4.18 -24.96 10.89
N LYS A 31 -4.74 -26.17 10.87
CA LYS A 31 -6.14 -26.41 10.46
C LYS A 31 -7.10 -25.68 11.39
N GLN A 32 -6.94 -25.83 12.70
CA GLN A 32 -7.77 -25.14 13.70
C GLN A 32 -7.72 -23.62 13.54
N LEU A 33 -6.54 -23.03 13.32
CA LEU A 33 -6.41 -21.58 13.09
C LEU A 33 -7.12 -21.13 11.80
N ILE A 34 -7.06 -21.93 10.73
CA ILE A 34 -7.81 -21.66 9.49
C ILE A 34 -9.31 -21.71 9.77
N ASP A 35 -9.78 -22.72 10.49
CA ASP A 35 -11.20 -22.89 10.79
C ASP A 35 -11.74 -21.73 11.65
N ILE A 36 -10.99 -21.30 12.68
CA ILE A 36 -11.32 -20.12 13.49
C ILE A 36 -11.35 -18.86 12.62
N SER A 37 -10.34 -18.67 11.76
CA SER A 37 -10.30 -17.52 10.86
C SER A 37 -11.50 -17.50 9.90
N ASN A 38 -11.90 -18.66 9.37
CA ASN A 38 -13.07 -18.78 8.50
C ASN A 38 -14.36 -18.43 9.26
N GLN A 39 -14.51 -18.93 10.49
CA GLN A 39 -15.67 -18.61 11.35
C GLN A 39 -15.77 -17.11 11.63
N ILE A 40 -14.64 -16.45 11.94
CA ILE A 40 -14.61 -15.00 12.14
C ILE A 40 -15.08 -14.27 10.87
N TYR A 41 -14.57 -14.62 9.69
CA TYR A 41 -15.00 -13.96 8.46
C TYR A 41 -16.48 -14.16 8.14
N HIS A 42 -17.02 -15.36 8.36
CA HIS A 42 -18.47 -15.61 8.20
C HIS A 42 -19.32 -14.80 9.19
N GLN A 43 -18.78 -14.44 10.36
CA GLN A 43 -19.46 -13.62 11.36
C GLN A 43 -19.36 -12.11 11.10
N ILE A 44 -18.24 -11.63 10.55
CA ILE A 44 -18.01 -10.19 10.36
C ILE A 44 -18.37 -9.70 8.96
N LEU A 45 -18.45 -10.58 7.97
CA LEU A 45 -18.82 -10.25 6.59
C LEU A 45 -20.28 -10.60 6.31
N GLU A 46 -20.86 -9.89 5.36
CA GLU A 46 -22.14 -10.21 4.74
C GLU A 46 -22.13 -9.86 3.25
N VAL A 47 -23.07 -10.46 2.52
CA VAL A 47 -23.32 -10.14 1.11
C VAL A 47 -24.60 -9.32 1.02
N GLU A 48 -24.47 -8.05 0.72
CA GLU A 48 -25.61 -7.17 0.43
C GLU A 48 -26.04 -7.33 -1.03
N VAL A 49 -27.34 -7.51 -1.25
CA VAL A 49 -27.93 -7.57 -2.59
C VAL A 49 -28.70 -6.28 -2.82
N SER A 50 -28.20 -5.46 -3.74
CA SER A 50 -28.90 -4.22 -4.15
C SER A 50 -30.14 -4.53 -5.00
N GLU A 51 -31.02 -3.55 -5.16
CA GLU A 51 -32.28 -3.66 -5.93
C GLU A 51 -32.07 -4.16 -7.38
N GLY A 52 -30.89 -3.94 -7.96
CA GLY A 52 -30.50 -4.46 -9.29
C GLY A 52 -29.90 -5.87 -9.28
N GLY A 53 -30.00 -6.62 -8.18
CA GLY A 53 -29.44 -7.97 -8.03
C GLY A 53 -27.92 -8.04 -7.84
N ARG A 54 -27.23 -6.88 -7.82
CA ARG A 54 -25.79 -6.82 -7.62
C ARG A 54 -25.42 -7.17 -6.18
N LYS A 55 -24.55 -8.17 -6.02
CA LYS A 55 -24.02 -8.67 -4.76
C LYS A 55 -22.73 -7.92 -4.36
N THR A 56 -22.64 -7.49 -3.11
CA THR A 56 -21.45 -6.80 -2.57
C THR A 56 -21.10 -7.36 -1.20
N ILE A 57 -19.85 -7.81 -1.03
CA ILE A 57 -19.29 -8.21 0.26
C ILE A 57 -18.97 -6.95 1.06
N THR A 58 -19.51 -6.86 2.25
CA THR A 58 -19.32 -5.74 3.17
C THR A 58 -19.10 -6.25 4.60
N LEU A 59 -18.76 -5.35 5.52
CA LEU A 59 -18.77 -5.67 6.95
C LEU A 59 -20.21 -5.66 7.45
N ARG A 60 -20.56 -6.54 8.39
CA ARG A 60 -21.88 -6.51 9.02
C ARG A 60 -22.09 -5.21 9.79
N LYS A 61 -23.35 -4.78 9.87
CA LYS A 61 -23.79 -3.55 10.56
C LYS A 61 -23.12 -3.27 11.91
N PRO A 62 -22.96 -4.23 12.85
CA PRO A 62 -22.30 -3.95 14.14
C PRO A 62 -20.84 -3.53 13.99
N PHE A 63 -20.12 -4.10 13.02
CA PHE A 63 -18.73 -3.75 12.74
C PHE A 63 -18.63 -2.44 11.98
N LEU A 64 -19.57 -2.15 11.08
CA LEU A 64 -19.66 -0.84 10.42
C LEU A 64 -19.86 0.29 11.41
N ALA A 65 -20.75 0.12 12.39
CA ALA A 65 -21.01 1.12 13.43
C ALA A 65 -19.79 1.39 14.33
N ALA A 66 -18.86 0.44 14.42
CA ALA A 66 -17.62 0.59 15.17
C ALA A 66 -16.50 1.30 14.39
N LEU A 67 -16.65 1.51 13.08
CA LEU A 67 -15.69 2.29 12.30
C LEU A 67 -15.82 3.77 12.68
N PRO A 68 -14.71 4.49 12.92
CA PRO A 68 -14.78 5.92 13.21
C PRO A 68 -15.39 6.66 12.01
N LEU A 69 -16.63 7.13 12.17
CA LEU A 69 -17.43 7.80 11.13
C LEU A 69 -16.96 9.24 10.83
N SER A 70 -15.90 9.72 11.49
CA SER A 70 -15.46 11.12 11.47
C SER A 70 -14.82 11.60 10.15
N SER A 71 -14.85 10.82 9.06
CA SER A 71 -14.43 11.28 7.72
C SER A 71 -15.43 10.95 6.62
N VAL A 72 -16.69 10.72 6.97
CA VAL A 72 -17.75 10.47 5.99
C VAL A 72 -18.44 11.78 5.61
N ARG A 73 -17.96 12.45 4.56
CA ARG A 73 -18.90 13.07 3.62
C ARG A 73 -19.46 11.93 2.77
N VAL A 74 -20.65 11.43 3.11
CA VAL A 74 -21.48 10.83 2.08
C VAL A 74 -21.94 12.01 1.25
N GLU A 75 -21.19 12.35 0.19
CA GLU A 75 -21.78 13.16 -0.87
C GLU A 75 -22.96 12.34 -1.42
N PRO A 76 -24.20 12.84 -1.32
CA PRO A 76 -25.34 12.16 -1.93
C PRO A 76 -25.23 12.40 -3.44
N GLY A 77 -24.47 11.57 -4.13
CA GLY A 77 -24.42 11.58 -5.59
C GLY A 77 -23.03 11.41 -6.20
N SER A 78 -22.78 10.21 -6.70
CA SER A 78 -22.22 10.08 -8.05
C SER A 78 -22.84 8.84 -8.69
N PRO A 79 -23.93 9.00 -9.47
CA PRO A 79 -24.34 7.96 -10.40
C PRO A 79 -23.40 8.00 -11.62
N SER A 80 -23.40 6.89 -12.37
CA SER A 80 -22.83 6.72 -13.72
C SER A 80 -21.35 6.28 -13.81
N SER A 81 -21.11 5.02 -13.44
CA SER A 81 -20.41 4.16 -14.40
C SER A 81 -21.48 3.45 -15.24
N PRO A 82 -21.35 3.34 -16.57
CA PRO A 82 -22.26 2.50 -17.33
C PRO A 82 -22.23 1.09 -16.74
N PRO A 83 -23.37 0.40 -16.65
CA PRO A 83 -23.40 -0.94 -16.10
C PRO A 83 -22.40 -1.79 -16.90
N PRO A 84 -21.43 -2.47 -16.25
CA PRO A 84 -20.70 -3.50 -16.96
C PRO A 84 -21.74 -4.51 -17.45
N SER A 85 -21.83 -4.64 -18.77
CA SER A 85 -22.68 -5.61 -19.43
C SER A 85 -22.31 -7.00 -18.94
N LYS A 86 -23.24 -7.65 -18.25
CA LYS A 86 -23.19 -9.06 -17.82
C LYS A 86 -22.00 -9.44 -16.92
N SER A 87 -22.22 -9.50 -15.61
CA SER A 87 -21.74 -10.64 -14.81
C SER A 87 -22.37 -10.63 -13.42
N ASP A 88 -22.74 -11.80 -12.94
CA ASP A 88 -23.07 -12.11 -11.54
C ASP A 88 -21.86 -11.94 -10.59
N ALA A 89 -20.90 -11.08 -10.93
CA ALA A 89 -19.65 -10.93 -10.22
C ALA A 89 -19.89 -10.16 -8.91
N ILE A 90 -19.62 -10.84 -7.81
CA ILE A 90 -19.68 -10.26 -6.47
C ILE A 90 -18.61 -9.17 -6.30
N ARG A 91 -19.01 -8.05 -5.67
CA ARG A 91 -18.14 -6.88 -5.45
C ARG A 91 -17.60 -6.81 -4.02
N ILE A 92 -16.53 -6.05 -3.82
CA ILE A 92 -15.92 -5.72 -2.53
C ILE A 92 -16.33 -4.29 -2.18
N SER A 93 -16.92 -4.11 -1.01
CA SER A 93 -17.20 -2.79 -0.43
C SER A 93 -15.90 -2.14 0.05
N GLU A 94 -15.83 -0.82 -0.02
CA GLU A 94 -14.72 -0.05 0.56
C GLU A 94 -14.53 -0.32 2.05
N THR A 95 -15.58 -0.72 2.78
CA THR A 95 -15.55 -1.02 4.21
C THR A 95 -14.54 -2.12 4.56
N LEU A 96 -14.21 -2.99 3.59
CA LEU A 96 -13.19 -4.02 3.76
C LEU A 96 -11.77 -3.45 3.86
N LEU A 97 -11.53 -2.17 3.50
CA LEU A 97 -10.26 -1.48 3.78
C LEU A 97 -9.98 -1.39 5.29
N ALA A 98 -11.02 -1.39 6.13
CA ALA A 98 -10.82 -1.44 7.58
C ALA A 98 -10.11 -2.73 8.06
N LEU A 99 -10.09 -3.79 7.25
CA LEU A 99 -9.43 -5.05 7.55
C LEU A 99 -7.97 -5.13 7.04
N HIS A 100 -7.36 -3.99 6.69
CA HIS A 100 -6.00 -3.92 6.13
C HIS A 100 -4.94 -4.66 6.98
N GLY A 101 -5.06 -4.60 8.31
CA GLY A 101 -4.15 -5.29 9.23
C GLY A 101 -4.16 -6.82 9.11
N VAL A 102 -5.22 -7.40 8.51
CA VAL A 102 -5.39 -8.84 8.30
C VAL A 102 -5.55 -9.20 6.81
N ARG A 103 -5.15 -8.32 5.89
CA ARG A 103 -5.36 -8.47 4.43
C ARG A 103 -4.95 -9.82 3.83
N ALA A 104 -3.86 -10.42 4.31
CA ALA A 104 -3.38 -11.70 3.79
C ALA A 104 -4.33 -12.85 4.16
N SER A 105 -4.92 -12.77 5.35
CA SER A 105 -5.94 -13.70 5.80
C SER A 105 -7.25 -13.48 5.04
N LEU A 106 -7.64 -12.21 4.82
CA LEU A 106 -8.84 -11.86 4.04
C LEU A 106 -8.75 -12.33 2.58
N LEU A 107 -7.62 -12.09 1.91
CA LEU A 107 -7.32 -12.61 0.58
C LEU A 107 -7.46 -14.14 0.57
N SER A 108 -6.78 -14.83 1.49
CA SER A 108 -6.81 -16.30 1.58
C SER A 108 -8.20 -16.86 1.83
N PHE A 109 -9.06 -16.14 2.55
CA PHE A 109 -10.45 -16.49 2.76
C PHE A 109 -11.27 -16.29 1.48
N LEU A 110 -11.34 -15.05 0.97
CA LEU A 110 -12.21 -14.67 -0.15
C LEU A 110 -11.84 -15.34 -1.47
N THR A 111 -10.58 -15.74 -1.68
CA THR A 111 -10.15 -16.38 -2.93
C THR A 111 -10.17 -17.90 -2.92
N LYS A 112 -10.80 -18.52 -1.92
CA LYS A 112 -10.94 -19.97 -1.80
C LYS A 112 -12.41 -20.37 -1.75
N PRO A 113 -12.95 -21.02 -2.79
CA PRO A 113 -14.37 -21.40 -2.86
C PRO A 113 -14.83 -22.20 -1.64
N GLU A 114 -14.01 -23.14 -1.18
CA GLU A 114 -14.29 -24.01 -0.05
C GLU A 114 -14.37 -23.29 1.30
N ARG A 115 -13.87 -22.05 1.37
CA ARG A 115 -13.87 -21.22 2.59
C ARG A 115 -14.95 -20.14 2.55
N ALA A 116 -14.97 -19.39 1.46
CA ALA A 116 -15.83 -18.22 1.31
C ALA A 116 -17.26 -18.56 0.87
N GLY A 117 -17.49 -19.72 0.25
CA GLY A 117 -18.80 -20.07 -0.29
C GLY A 117 -19.30 -19.00 -1.26
N GLU A 118 -20.47 -18.41 -0.98
CA GLU A 118 -21.06 -17.36 -1.80
C GLU A 118 -20.24 -16.05 -1.83
N MET A 119 -19.32 -15.85 -0.88
CA MET A 119 -18.41 -14.71 -0.83
C MET A 119 -17.16 -14.91 -1.72
N HIS A 120 -17.05 -16.02 -2.44
CA HIS A 120 -15.86 -16.32 -3.22
C HIS A 120 -15.63 -15.31 -4.37
N ILE A 121 -14.39 -14.82 -4.47
CA ILE A 121 -13.91 -13.94 -5.53
C ILE A 121 -12.64 -14.53 -6.13
N ALA A 122 -12.56 -14.63 -7.45
CA ALA A 122 -11.33 -15.05 -8.12
C ALA A 122 -10.16 -14.10 -7.79
N VAL A 123 -8.95 -14.65 -7.58
CA VAL A 123 -7.75 -13.90 -7.12
C VAL A 123 -7.49 -12.63 -7.94
N GLY A 124 -7.52 -12.72 -9.28
CA GLY A 124 -7.31 -11.56 -10.15
C GLY A 124 -8.39 -10.49 -9.99
N ILE A 125 -9.64 -10.89 -9.80
CA ILE A 125 -10.77 -9.97 -9.54
C ILE A 125 -10.60 -9.30 -8.18
N TYR A 126 -10.21 -10.04 -7.14
CA TYR A 126 -9.94 -9.49 -5.81
C TYR A 126 -8.89 -8.38 -5.87
N HIS A 127 -7.75 -8.64 -6.51
CA HIS A 127 -6.69 -7.65 -6.63
C HIS A 127 -7.12 -6.45 -7.47
N SER A 128 -7.88 -6.66 -8.54
CA SER A 128 -8.38 -5.57 -9.38
C SER A 128 -9.35 -4.66 -8.61
N GLN A 129 -10.32 -5.23 -7.89
CA GLN A 129 -11.28 -4.46 -7.11
C GLN A 129 -10.62 -3.69 -5.96
N PHE A 130 -9.67 -4.32 -5.23
CA PHE A 130 -8.92 -3.60 -4.20
C PHE A 130 -7.99 -2.52 -4.79
N ALA A 131 -7.35 -2.77 -5.93
CA ALA A 131 -6.53 -1.74 -6.59
C ALA A 131 -7.40 -0.53 -6.97
N GLU A 132 -8.59 -0.75 -7.53
CA GLU A 132 -9.55 0.31 -7.81
C GLU A 132 -9.95 1.10 -6.56
N LEU A 133 -10.31 0.41 -5.47
CA LEU A 133 -10.66 1.03 -4.20
C LEU A 133 -9.50 1.85 -3.63
N CYS A 134 -8.30 1.27 -3.55
CA CYS A 134 -7.15 1.98 -3.01
C CYS A 134 -6.82 3.22 -3.86
N LEU A 135 -6.83 3.12 -5.19
CA LEU A 135 -6.55 4.26 -6.07
C LEU A 135 -7.60 5.37 -5.98
N ASP A 136 -8.87 5.04 -5.69
CA ASP A 136 -9.90 6.06 -5.41
C ASP A 136 -9.56 6.92 -4.18
N TYR A 137 -8.82 6.37 -3.22
CA TYR A 137 -8.38 7.05 -1.99
C TYR A 137 -6.91 7.51 -2.01
N CYS A 138 -6.21 7.33 -3.13
CA CYS A 138 -4.86 7.84 -3.36
C CYS A 138 -4.82 9.30 -3.84
N ASP A 139 -5.94 10.02 -3.86
CA ASP A 139 -5.94 11.44 -4.23
C ASP A 139 -5.17 12.27 -3.17
N PRO A 140 -4.18 13.10 -3.58
CA PRO A 140 -3.42 13.94 -2.66
C PRO A 140 -4.26 15.01 -1.93
N SER A 141 -5.48 15.29 -2.38
CA SER A 141 -6.43 16.15 -1.66
C SER A 141 -6.97 15.51 -0.38
N PHE A 142 -6.93 14.17 -0.27
CA PHE A 142 -7.26 13.51 0.98
C PHE A 142 -6.13 13.69 1.99
N SER A 143 -6.47 14.31 3.13
CA SER A 143 -5.56 14.32 4.26
C SER A 143 -5.36 12.89 4.74
N ILE A 144 -4.10 12.45 4.89
CA ILE A 144 -3.74 11.21 5.59
C ILE A 144 -4.00 11.42 7.08
N THR A 145 -5.26 11.63 7.43
CA THR A 145 -5.72 11.43 8.79
C THR A 145 -5.74 9.93 9.04
N ASN A 146 -5.66 9.51 10.30
CA ASN A 146 -5.70 8.09 10.72
C ASN A 146 -7.09 7.46 10.47
N ASP A 147 -7.71 7.71 9.32
CA ASP A 147 -8.95 7.09 8.94
C ASP A 147 -8.70 5.72 8.30
N TRP A 148 -9.73 4.89 8.40
CA TRP A 148 -9.69 3.49 8.00
C TRP A 148 -9.70 3.30 6.47
N LYS A 149 -9.74 4.39 5.68
CA LYS A 149 -9.79 4.34 4.21
C LYS A 149 -8.46 4.74 3.59
N THR A 150 -7.93 5.90 3.98
CA THR A 150 -6.76 6.54 3.38
C THR A 150 -5.47 5.83 3.76
N VAL A 151 -5.26 5.48 5.03
CA VAL A 151 -4.04 4.78 5.47
C VAL A 151 -3.90 3.42 4.77
N PRO A 152 -4.93 2.56 4.72
CA PRO A 152 -4.87 1.34 3.92
C PRO A 152 -4.63 1.60 2.44
N ALA A 153 -5.37 2.54 1.84
CA ALA A 153 -5.21 2.85 0.43
C ALA A 153 -3.76 3.24 0.07
N HIS A 154 -3.14 4.13 0.84
CA HIS A 154 -1.79 4.64 0.59
C HIS A 154 -0.70 3.58 0.83
N THR A 155 -0.96 2.59 1.68
CA THR A 155 0.01 1.55 2.02
C THR A 155 -0.16 0.25 1.22
N GLU A 156 -1.34 0.02 0.62
CA GLU A 156 -1.68 -1.27 0.02
C GLU A 156 -1.90 -1.22 -1.49
N TRP A 157 -2.20 -0.05 -2.09
CA TRP A 157 -2.51 0.06 -3.52
C TRP A 157 -1.51 -0.69 -4.40
N ARG A 158 -0.20 -0.57 -4.10
CA ARG A 158 0.87 -1.20 -4.87
C ARG A 158 0.79 -2.73 -4.81
N TYR A 159 0.49 -3.29 -3.64
CA TYR A 159 0.37 -4.74 -3.47
C TYR A 159 -0.74 -5.32 -4.35
N HIS A 160 -1.86 -4.60 -4.46
CA HIS A 160 -2.98 -5.01 -5.29
C HIS A 160 -2.74 -4.71 -6.77
N LEU A 161 -2.23 -3.53 -7.12
CA LEU A 161 -2.02 -3.12 -8.51
C LEU A 161 -1.15 -4.11 -9.28
N VAL A 162 0.02 -4.48 -8.74
CA VAL A 162 0.96 -5.38 -9.46
C VAL A 162 0.43 -6.80 -9.67
N ARG A 163 -0.72 -7.15 -9.08
CA ARG A 163 -1.42 -8.44 -9.25
C ARG A 163 -2.80 -8.28 -9.89
N ALA A 164 -3.22 -7.04 -10.16
CA ALA A 164 -4.51 -6.73 -10.73
C ALA A 164 -4.51 -7.07 -12.22
N THR A 165 -5.65 -7.57 -12.69
CA THR A 165 -5.98 -7.55 -14.10
C THR A 165 -6.25 -6.09 -14.50
N PRO A 166 -5.76 -5.64 -15.67
CA PRO A 166 -6.06 -4.29 -16.13
C PRO A 166 -7.56 -4.03 -16.23
N SER A 167 -8.00 -2.89 -15.70
CA SER A 167 -9.37 -2.41 -15.84
C SER A 167 -9.38 -0.96 -16.30
N THR A 168 -10.43 -0.57 -17.03
CA THR A 168 -10.62 0.82 -17.46
C THR A 168 -10.63 1.78 -16.28
N LYS A 169 -11.13 1.37 -15.11
CA LYS A 169 -11.17 2.19 -13.90
C LYS A 169 -9.76 2.45 -13.34
N ILE A 170 -8.92 1.40 -13.24
CA ILE A 170 -7.52 1.55 -12.82
C ILE A 170 -6.78 2.49 -13.76
N LEU A 171 -6.89 2.26 -15.08
CA LEU A 171 -6.23 3.09 -16.08
C LEU A 171 -6.68 4.56 -16.02
N THR A 172 -7.98 4.80 -15.88
CA THR A 172 -8.53 6.15 -15.75
C THR A 172 -7.98 6.85 -14.51
N LYS A 173 -7.92 6.15 -13.37
CA LYS A 173 -7.36 6.70 -12.12
C LYS A 173 -5.88 7.00 -12.26
N LEU A 174 -5.10 6.09 -12.83
CA LEU A 174 -3.66 6.32 -13.06
C LEU A 174 -3.37 7.46 -14.03
N ARG A 175 -4.29 7.80 -14.93
CA ARG A 175 -4.17 8.96 -15.81
C ARG A 175 -4.45 10.28 -15.09
N SER A 176 -5.35 10.28 -14.10
CA SER A 176 -5.80 11.49 -13.40
C SER A 176 -5.06 11.78 -12.09
N LEU A 177 -4.46 10.76 -11.46
CA LEU A 177 -3.84 10.90 -10.15
C LEU A 177 -2.59 11.78 -10.22
N SER A 178 -2.61 12.88 -9.48
CA SER A 178 -1.46 13.75 -9.32
C SER A 178 -0.47 13.22 -8.27
N HIS A 179 0.72 13.82 -8.26
CA HIS A 179 1.77 13.47 -7.31
C HIS A 179 1.33 13.73 -5.89
N GLY A 180 1.56 12.74 -5.02
CA GLY A 180 1.17 12.87 -3.63
C GLY A 180 1.94 11.98 -2.67
N PRO A 181 1.65 12.13 -1.36
CA PRO A 181 2.15 11.26 -0.31
C PRO A 181 1.87 9.77 -0.53
N TRP A 182 0.80 9.43 -1.26
CA TRP A 182 0.41 8.06 -1.59
C TRP A 182 1.50 7.28 -2.37
N LEU A 183 2.28 7.98 -3.21
CA LEU A 183 3.43 7.37 -3.88
C LEU A 183 4.54 7.00 -2.89
N SER A 184 4.59 7.67 -1.74
CA SER A 184 5.57 7.46 -0.68
C SER A 184 5.01 6.67 0.50
N GLU A 185 4.00 5.83 0.30
CA GLU A 185 3.36 5.01 1.36
C GLU A 185 2.84 5.88 2.53
N GLY A 186 2.42 7.11 2.25
CA GLY A 186 1.92 8.07 3.24
C GLY A 186 2.99 8.92 3.94
N PHE A 187 4.27 8.76 3.59
CA PHE A 187 5.37 9.50 4.20
C PHE A 187 5.79 10.75 3.40
N SER A 188 6.48 11.70 4.06
CA SER A 188 6.97 12.93 3.40
C SER A 188 7.98 12.61 2.28
N ALA A 189 7.75 13.20 1.10
CA ALA A 189 8.30 12.73 -0.18
C ALA A 189 9.72 13.21 -0.53
N ARG A 190 10.42 13.96 0.34
CA ARG A 190 11.62 14.72 -0.09
C ARG A 190 12.79 13.88 -0.60
N ASN A 191 12.94 12.62 -0.15
CA ASN A 191 13.94 11.65 -0.66
C ASN A 191 13.45 10.20 -0.42
N SER A 192 12.25 9.87 -0.88
CA SER A 192 11.64 8.57 -0.60
C SER A 192 12.06 7.48 -1.60
N THR A 193 12.79 6.47 -1.14
CA THR A 193 13.00 5.21 -1.89
C THR A 193 11.67 4.49 -2.16
N ALA A 194 10.66 4.67 -1.30
CA ALA A 194 9.32 4.15 -1.52
C ALA A 194 8.67 4.81 -2.74
N LYS A 195 8.86 6.12 -2.97
CA LYS A 195 8.37 6.80 -4.18
C LYS A 195 8.95 6.20 -5.46
N VAL A 196 10.25 5.94 -5.51
CA VAL A 196 10.88 5.27 -6.66
C VAL A 196 10.26 3.88 -6.88
N ARG A 197 10.12 3.10 -5.81
CA ARG A 197 9.53 1.74 -5.89
C ARG A 197 8.09 1.78 -6.40
N SER A 198 7.31 2.76 -5.97
CA SER A 198 5.93 2.98 -6.39
C SER A 198 5.82 3.34 -7.87
N LEU A 199 6.61 4.31 -8.34
CA LEU A 199 6.63 4.70 -9.75
C LEU A 199 7.04 3.52 -10.63
N LYS A 200 8.10 2.80 -10.26
CA LYS A 200 8.54 1.57 -10.97
C LYS A 200 7.47 0.49 -10.98
N ALA A 201 6.70 0.33 -9.90
CA ALA A 201 5.63 -0.65 -9.85
C ALA A 201 4.50 -0.34 -10.85
N ILE A 202 4.13 0.93 -11.01
CA ILE A 202 3.16 1.37 -12.03
C ILE A 202 3.70 1.11 -13.43
N ILE A 203 4.93 1.55 -13.70
CA ILE A 203 5.60 1.38 -15.00
C ILE A 203 5.69 -0.10 -15.38
N ASN A 204 6.18 -0.95 -14.48
CA ASN A 204 6.32 -2.39 -14.75
C ASN A 204 4.96 -3.04 -15.00
N TRP A 205 3.96 -2.73 -14.17
CA TRP A 205 2.61 -3.27 -14.36
C TRP A 205 2.00 -2.84 -15.70
N LEU A 206 2.21 -1.60 -16.13
CA LEU A 206 1.82 -1.14 -17.47
C LEU A 206 2.62 -1.82 -18.58
N GLY A 207 3.91 -2.09 -18.38
CA GLY A 207 4.78 -2.75 -19.36
C GLY A 207 4.44 -4.23 -19.59
N ASP A 208 3.91 -4.90 -18.57
CA ASP A 208 3.45 -6.30 -18.66
C ASP A 208 2.09 -6.45 -19.37
N MET A 209 1.41 -5.34 -19.69
CA MET A 209 0.13 -5.36 -20.39
C MET A 209 0.30 -5.57 -21.91
N PRO A 210 -0.46 -6.49 -22.54
CA PRO A 210 -0.40 -6.72 -23.99
C PRO A 210 -0.72 -5.48 -24.83
N GLN A 211 -1.55 -4.58 -24.32
CA GLN A 211 -1.96 -3.32 -24.96
C GLN A 211 -1.87 -2.18 -23.96
N SER A 212 -0.64 -1.87 -23.54
CA SER A 212 -0.38 -0.76 -22.62
C SER A 212 -0.74 0.59 -23.26
N PRO A 213 -1.56 1.44 -22.62
CA PRO A 213 -1.81 2.79 -23.11
C PRO A 213 -0.51 3.62 -23.07
N PRO A 214 0.04 4.03 -24.23
CA PRO A 214 1.36 4.65 -24.28
C PRO A 214 1.39 6.00 -23.55
N ASP A 215 0.27 6.72 -23.54
CA ASP A 215 0.10 7.99 -22.84
C ASP A 215 0.30 7.85 -21.32
N ILE A 216 -0.32 6.84 -20.72
CA ILE A 216 -0.21 6.59 -19.27
C ILE A 216 1.20 6.10 -18.95
N HIS A 217 1.74 5.19 -19.76
CA HIS A 217 3.07 4.64 -19.52
C HIS A 217 4.15 5.72 -19.60
N GLN A 218 4.10 6.58 -20.63
CA GLN A 218 5.02 7.70 -20.80
C GLN A 218 4.93 8.69 -19.64
N HIS A 219 3.72 9.07 -19.22
CA HIS A 219 3.52 9.96 -18.08
C HIS A 219 4.28 9.47 -16.84
N TRP A 220 4.10 8.21 -16.45
CA TRP A 220 4.76 7.68 -15.25
C TRP A 220 6.28 7.53 -15.40
N GLN A 221 6.79 7.29 -16.62
CA GLN A 221 8.24 7.29 -16.90
C GLN A 221 8.85 8.69 -16.76
N GLU A 222 8.19 9.72 -17.29
CA GLU A 222 8.61 11.11 -17.14
C GLU A 222 8.65 11.53 -15.68
N GLU A 223 7.64 11.12 -14.90
CA GLU A 223 7.58 11.42 -13.48
C GLU A 223 8.68 10.76 -12.65
N LEU A 224 9.07 9.53 -13.02
CA LEU A 224 10.24 8.88 -12.44
C LEU A 224 11.53 9.65 -12.78
N ALA A 225 11.70 10.05 -14.04
CA ALA A 225 12.89 10.79 -14.50
C ALA A 225 13.01 12.16 -13.81
N ILE A 226 11.91 12.90 -13.67
CA ILE A 226 11.85 14.19 -12.95
C ILE A 226 12.28 14.00 -11.50
N PHE A 227 11.73 13.00 -10.81
CA PHE A 227 12.04 12.73 -9.41
C PHE A 227 13.52 12.34 -9.20
N GLU A 228 14.05 11.45 -10.04
CA GLU A 228 15.46 11.05 -9.96
C GLU A 228 16.41 12.23 -10.26
N ARG A 229 16.07 13.11 -11.21
CA ARG A 229 16.83 14.33 -11.48
C ARG A 229 16.86 15.26 -10.27
N PHE A 230 15.72 15.45 -9.61
CA PHE A 230 15.61 16.24 -8.38
C PHE A 230 16.50 15.68 -7.26
N GLN A 231 16.49 14.35 -7.06
CA GLN A 231 17.37 13.70 -6.07
C GLN A 231 18.86 13.96 -6.36
N ARG A 232 19.30 13.79 -7.62
CA ARG A 232 20.71 14.03 -8.00
C ARG A 232 21.13 15.48 -7.75
N MET A 233 20.27 16.45 -8.04
CA MET A 233 20.58 17.87 -7.80
C MET A 233 20.68 18.21 -6.31
N ASN A 234 19.84 17.60 -5.47
CA ASN A 234 19.92 17.81 -4.02
C ASN A 234 21.16 17.15 -3.40
N VAL A 235 21.54 15.96 -3.86
CA VAL A 235 22.79 15.31 -3.42
C VAL A 235 24.01 16.17 -3.75
N LYS A 236 24.04 16.78 -4.94
CA LYS A 236 25.12 17.71 -5.35
C LYS A 236 25.18 19.00 -4.51
N ARG A 237 24.04 19.50 -4.02
CA ARG A 237 24.01 20.69 -3.15
C ARG A 237 24.44 20.41 -1.71
N VAL A 238 24.33 19.17 -1.23
CA VAL A 238 24.71 18.78 0.14
C VAL A 238 26.19 18.38 0.25
N GLN A 239 26.89 18.23 -0.88
CA GLN A 239 28.35 18.17 -0.89
C GLN A 239 28.93 19.54 -1.26
N PRO A 240 29.17 20.46 -0.29
CA PRO A 240 30.07 21.56 -0.54
C PRO A 240 31.49 21.00 -0.69
N GLU A 241 32.20 21.54 -1.67
CA GLU A 241 33.61 21.29 -1.94
C GLU A 241 34.41 21.26 -0.64
N GLN A 242 35.00 20.10 -0.32
CA GLN A 242 36.17 20.06 0.57
C GLN A 242 37.33 20.69 -0.20
N HIS A 243 37.36 22.02 -0.23
CA HIS A 243 38.53 22.76 -0.68
C HIS A 243 39.69 22.42 0.26
N LEU A 244 40.64 21.71 -0.32
CA LEU A 244 41.96 21.39 0.22
C LEU A 244 42.58 22.64 0.82
N VAL A 245 42.74 22.67 2.15
CA VAL A 245 43.67 23.61 2.78
C VAL A 245 45.08 23.17 2.39
N PRO A 246 45.90 24.02 1.75
CA PRO A 246 47.29 23.69 1.49
C PRO A 246 48.02 23.53 2.81
N ARG A 247 48.68 22.39 2.96
CA ARG A 247 49.57 22.05 4.07
C ARG A 247 50.76 23.02 4.02
N ASN A 248 50.66 24.14 4.74
CA ASN A 248 51.76 25.09 4.84
C ASN A 248 52.96 24.43 5.53
N GLN A 249 54.02 24.29 4.74
CA GLN A 249 55.39 24.09 5.19
C GLN A 249 55.79 25.28 6.06
N GLY A 250 56.40 25.01 7.22
CA GLY A 250 56.81 26.08 8.13
C GLY A 250 57.45 25.59 9.42
N LEU A 251 58.35 24.61 9.33
CA LEU A 251 59.35 24.38 10.37
C LEU A 251 60.41 25.49 10.25
N SER A 252 60.41 26.45 11.18
CA SER A 252 61.61 27.00 11.83
C SER A 252 61.23 28.25 12.65
N LEU A 253 61.05 28.08 13.96
CA LEU A 253 60.99 29.17 14.94
C LEU A 253 62.03 28.86 16.03
N MET A 254 63.29 28.79 15.60
CA MET A 254 64.48 28.64 16.43
C MET A 254 65.56 29.65 16.02
N GLN A 255 65.16 30.90 15.75
CA GLN A 255 66.07 32.04 15.63
C GLN A 255 65.27 33.35 15.65
N ALA A 256 65.77 34.33 16.42
CA ALA A 256 65.30 35.72 16.55
C ALA A 256 64.45 36.07 17.78
N LEU A 257 64.92 35.74 18.99
CA LEU A 257 64.85 36.65 20.16
C LEU A 257 66.09 36.49 21.07
N SER A 258 67.27 36.52 20.45
CA SER A 258 68.48 37.05 21.10
C SER A 258 68.83 38.35 20.38
N SER A 259 69.00 39.40 21.17
CA SER A 259 69.61 40.71 20.86
C SER A 259 68.67 41.87 20.55
N MET A 260 68.70 42.85 21.48
CA MET A 260 68.32 44.29 21.40
C MET A 260 66.83 44.59 21.63
N ASN A 261 66.37 45.14 22.77
CA ASN A 261 66.99 45.94 23.85
C ASN A 261 66.52 45.49 25.22
#